data_AF-A0A933ZHW4-F1
#
_entry.id   AF-A0A933ZHW4-F1
#
_cell.length_a   1.000
_cell.length_b   1.000
_cell.length_c   1.000
_cell.angle_alpha   90.00
_cell.angle_beta   90.00
_cell.angle_gamma   90.00
#
_symmetry.space_group_name_H-M   'P 1'
#
loop_
_entity.id
_entity.type
_entity.pdbx_description
1 polymer ?
#
loop_
_entity_poly.entity_id
_entity_poly.type
_entity_poly.pdbx_seq_one_letter_code
_entity_poly.pdbx_strand_id
1 'polypeptide(L)'
;MRKMVPLILALLACSCSREEPRNVVVRPEGSAGLVHRTRGSVRGGFELASSPVVSGAPILVRFWVENTGSSPIRFRQGGDWYQKGPLHFTWLVSDASGKVECDLRARPEPMSGGGHSIDKTLAPGQRDEQWLAPQTGCDALLAPGRHRLRGVRILADETHEPDECRAILVPDTTVSPPDDRGVKESPACLAWLLAAPAIASEFEVEVLRYEAGAVRAAITSEMAVDGGEGRMGALGQYAMWLAFRLGREPEWGANPATQLQRLAAALPAALPAR
;
A
#
# COMPACT_ATOMS: atom_id res chain seq x y z
N MET A 1 -51.64 23.94 62.43
CA MET A 1 -52.32 23.58 61.15
C MET A 1 -51.45 24.15 60.03
N ARG A 2 -50.80 23.46 59.08
CA ARG A 2 -50.66 22.08 58.53
C ARG A 2 -49.12 21.91 58.33
N LYS A 3 -48.39 20.95 58.91
CA LYS A 3 -48.16 19.53 58.56
C LYS A 3 -47.87 19.20 57.07
N MET A 4 -46.73 18.50 56.90
CA MET A 4 -46.30 17.55 55.85
C MET A 4 -45.71 18.14 54.55
N VAL A 5 -44.72 17.57 53.86
CA VAL A 5 -43.77 16.42 54.00
C VAL A 5 -42.75 16.61 52.84
N PRO A 6 -41.49 16.15 52.93
CA PRO A 6 -40.50 16.30 51.85
C PRO A 6 -40.73 15.27 50.73
N LEU A 7 -40.61 15.68 49.47
CA LEU A 7 -40.64 14.75 48.33
C LEU A 7 -39.21 14.47 47.85
N ILE A 8 -38.76 13.27 48.18
CA ILE A 8 -37.63 12.55 47.58
C ILE A 8 -38.03 12.18 46.15
N LEU A 9 -37.22 12.54 45.15
CA LEU A 9 -37.27 11.90 43.84
C LEU A 9 -35.93 11.23 43.57
N ALA A 10 -35.97 9.91 43.54
CA ALA A 10 -34.85 9.04 43.20
C ALA A 10 -34.88 8.70 41.70
N LEU A 11 -33.67 8.70 41.11
CA LEU A 11 -33.15 7.83 40.05
C LEU A 11 -34.01 7.55 38.80
N LEU A 12 -33.51 8.01 37.65
CA LEU A 12 -33.28 7.14 36.50
C LEU A 12 -32.16 7.72 35.63
N ALA A 13 -30.99 7.11 35.75
CA ALA A 13 -29.90 7.26 34.81
C ALA A 13 -30.32 6.66 33.47
N CYS A 14 -30.52 7.51 32.47
CA CYS A 14 -30.64 7.05 31.09
C CYS A 14 -29.22 6.98 30.53
N SER A 15 -28.60 5.81 30.64
CA SER A 15 -27.43 5.43 29.85
C SER A 15 -27.82 5.40 28.37
N CYS A 16 -27.64 6.51 27.67
CA CYS A 16 -27.52 6.45 26.21
C CYS A 16 -26.17 5.80 25.90
N SER A 17 -26.17 4.49 25.66
CA SER A 17 -25.09 3.81 24.94
C SER A 17 -24.77 4.64 23.70
N ARG A 18 -23.55 5.17 23.66
CA ARG A 18 -22.93 5.62 22.41
C ARG A 18 -22.85 4.40 21.50
N GLU A 19 -23.75 4.28 20.54
CA GLU A 19 -23.44 3.52 19.34
C GLU A 19 -22.20 4.18 18.72
N GLU A 20 -21.12 3.40 18.63
CA GLU A 20 -19.95 3.76 17.84
C GLU A 20 -20.41 4.19 16.44
N PRO A 21 -19.79 5.24 15.85
CA PRO A 21 -20.08 5.57 14.47
C PRO A 21 -19.71 4.36 13.60
N ARG A 22 -20.72 3.67 13.08
CA ARG A 22 -20.55 2.73 11.98
C ARG A 22 -19.84 3.48 10.86
N ASN A 23 -18.63 3.05 10.53
CA ASN A 23 -17.86 3.54 9.40
C ASN A 23 -18.65 3.31 8.12
N VAL A 24 -19.48 4.28 7.73
CA VAL A 24 -20.12 4.31 6.42
C VAL A 24 -19.11 4.89 5.44
N VAL A 25 -18.47 3.99 4.69
CA VAL A 25 -17.56 4.31 3.59
C VAL A 25 -18.36 4.95 2.47
N VAL A 26 -18.11 6.23 2.20
CA VAL A 26 -18.60 6.92 1.00
C VAL A 26 -17.78 6.43 -0.19
N ARG A 27 -18.42 5.71 -1.12
CA ARG A 27 -17.82 5.19 -2.35
C ARG A 27 -17.83 6.27 -3.44
N PRO A 28 -16.72 6.53 -4.15
CA PRO A 28 -16.78 7.16 -5.46
C PRO A 28 -17.29 6.14 -6.50
N GLU A 29 -18.29 6.54 -7.29
CA GLU A 29 -18.85 5.73 -8.38
C GLU A 29 -17.75 5.35 -9.39
N GLY A 30 -17.65 4.05 -9.71
CA GLY A 30 -16.60 3.46 -10.56
C GLY A 30 -15.78 2.34 -9.88
N SER A 31 -15.91 2.17 -8.56
CA SER A 31 -15.11 1.27 -7.72
C SER A 31 -15.84 -0.03 -7.31
N ALA A 32 -16.44 -0.74 -8.26
CA ALA A 32 -17.00 -2.06 -7.97
C ALA A 32 -15.85 -3.04 -7.64
N GLY A 33 -15.66 -3.38 -6.36
CA GLY A 33 -14.68 -4.37 -5.90
C GLY A 33 -13.55 -3.84 -5.00
N LEU A 34 -13.45 -2.52 -4.76
CA LEU A 34 -12.46 -1.95 -3.86
C LEU A 34 -12.90 -2.10 -2.40
N VAL A 35 -12.13 -2.85 -1.60
CA VAL A 35 -12.39 -3.05 -0.16
C VAL A 35 -11.25 -2.42 0.63
N HIS A 36 -11.51 -1.32 1.32
CA HIS A 36 -10.57 -0.74 2.29
C HIS A 36 -10.89 -1.24 3.69
N ARG A 37 -9.86 -1.63 4.43
CA ARG A 37 -9.93 -1.93 5.86
C ARG A 37 -8.88 -1.12 6.59
N THR A 38 -9.23 -0.61 7.76
CA THR A 38 -8.29 0.09 8.63
C THR A 38 -8.41 -0.42 10.05
N ARG A 39 -7.34 -0.21 10.82
CA ARG A 39 -7.30 -0.48 12.25
C ARG A 39 -6.56 0.64 12.96
N GLY A 40 -7.06 1.00 14.14
CA GLY A 40 -6.57 2.15 14.89
C GLY A 40 -7.15 3.44 14.35
N SER A 41 -6.65 4.56 14.86
CA SER A 41 -7.18 5.90 14.54
C SER A 41 -6.61 6.45 13.22
N VAL A 42 -6.87 5.73 12.13
CA VAL A 42 -6.47 6.11 10.77
C VAL A 42 -7.57 5.86 9.76
N ARG A 43 -7.57 6.67 8.71
CA ARG A 43 -8.26 6.42 7.45
C ARG A 43 -7.22 6.31 6.35
N GLY A 44 -7.43 5.45 5.37
CA GLY A 44 -6.49 5.34 4.26
C GLY A 44 -6.87 4.22 3.30
N GLY A 45 -6.06 4.06 2.27
CA GLY A 45 -6.26 3.03 1.28
C GLY A 45 -5.17 2.96 0.23
N PHE A 46 -5.30 1.95 -0.63
CA PHE A 46 -4.55 1.81 -1.87
C PHE A 46 -5.48 2.04 -3.06
N GLU A 47 -5.05 2.88 -3.99
CA GLU A 47 -5.83 3.28 -5.15
C GLU A 47 -4.99 3.14 -6.41
N LEU A 48 -5.47 2.34 -7.34
CA LEU A 48 -4.83 2.16 -8.63
C LEU A 48 -4.96 3.46 -9.46
N ALA A 49 -3.86 3.90 -10.07
CA ALA A 49 -3.85 5.11 -10.90
C ALA A 49 -4.74 4.96 -12.14
N SER A 50 -4.71 3.78 -12.76
CA SER A 50 -5.39 3.49 -14.01
C SER A 50 -5.69 1.98 -14.15
N SER A 51 -6.83 1.67 -14.75
CA SER A 51 -7.20 0.33 -15.20
C SER A 51 -8.20 0.43 -16.35
N PRO A 52 -8.12 -0.43 -17.39
CA PRO A 52 -7.12 -1.47 -17.60
C PRO A 52 -5.71 -0.92 -17.88
N VAL A 53 -4.68 -1.76 -17.73
CA VAL A 53 -3.27 -1.45 -18.01
C VAL A 53 -2.72 -2.40 -19.06
N VAL A 54 -1.81 -1.96 -19.91
CA VAL A 54 -1.15 -2.85 -20.89
C VAL A 54 0.01 -3.57 -20.22
N SER A 55 0.20 -4.87 -20.48
CA SER A 55 1.37 -5.62 -20.00
C SER A 55 2.65 -4.87 -20.33
N GLY A 56 3.54 -4.73 -19.35
CA GLY A 56 4.77 -3.95 -19.47
C GLY A 56 4.63 -2.44 -19.22
N ALA A 57 3.41 -1.88 -19.20
CA ALA A 57 3.16 -0.51 -18.79
C ALA A 57 3.32 -0.34 -17.26
N PRO A 58 3.55 0.88 -16.76
CA PRO A 58 3.59 1.12 -15.32
C PRO A 58 2.22 0.85 -14.69
N ILE A 59 2.19 0.01 -13.65
CA ILE A 59 1.05 -0.18 -12.75
C ILE A 59 1.34 0.67 -11.52
N LEU A 60 0.76 1.85 -11.42
CA LEU A 60 1.00 2.74 -10.29
C LEU A 60 -0.14 2.66 -9.29
N VAL A 61 0.20 2.52 -8.01
CA VAL A 61 -0.77 2.50 -6.91
C VAL A 61 -0.42 3.60 -5.92
N ARG A 62 -1.41 4.44 -5.61
CA ARG A 62 -1.32 5.43 -4.54
C ARG A 62 -1.73 4.79 -3.22
N PHE A 63 -0.80 4.75 -2.29
CA PHE A 63 -1.11 4.62 -0.88
C PHE A 63 -1.38 6.01 -0.30
N TRP A 64 -2.43 6.14 0.52
CA TRP A 64 -2.65 7.34 1.31
C TRP A 64 -3.13 6.99 2.70
N VAL A 65 -2.78 7.83 3.67
CA VAL A 65 -3.20 7.72 5.07
C VAL A 65 -3.47 9.09 5.66
N GLU A 66 -4.50 9.16 6.49
CA GLU A 66 -4.84 10.29 7.34
C GLU A 66 -4.89 9.83 8.80
N ASN A 67 -4.27 10.60 9.69
CA ASN A 67 -4.39 10.38 11.13
C ASN A 67 -5.72 10.98 11.63
N THR A 68 -6.68 10.13 11.96
CA THR A 68 -7.99 10.55 12.50
C THR A 68 -8.03 10.55 14.03
N GLY A 69 -6.90 10.24 14.68
CA GLY A 69 -6.74 10.22 16.13
C GLY A 69 -6.36 11.59 16.71
N SER A 70 -6.25 11.63 18.04
CA SER A 70 -5.82 12.81 18.80
C SER A 70 -4.31 12.89 19.05
N SER A 71 -3.57 11.83 18.74
CA SER A 71 -2.14 11.70 19.02
C SER A 71 -1.34 11.49 17.74
N PRO A 72 -0.11 12.03 17.63
CA PRO A 72 0.74 11.78 16.47
C PRO A 72 1.05 10.29 16.27
N ILE A 73 1.10 9.85 15.02
CA ILE A 73 1.51 8.49 14.65
C ILE A 73 2.93 8.55 14.10
N ARG A 74 3.83 7.75 14.66
CA ARG A 74 5.21 7.61 14.17
C ARG A 74 5.34 6.33 13.37
N PHE A 75 5.99 6.42 12.21
CA PHE A 75 6.27 5.25 11.38
C PHE A 75 7.45 5.54 10.45
N ARG A 76 8.12 4.50 9.99
CA ARG A 76 9.20 4.64 8.99
C ARG A 76 8.67 4.47 7.58
N GLN A 77 9.03 5.37 6.69
CA GLN A 77 8.76 5.28 5.25
C GLN A 77 10.05 5.00 4.49
N GLY A 78 9.96 4.20 3.43
CA GLY A 78 11.11 3.86 2.59
C GLY A 78 11.88 2.65 3.10
N GLY A 79 13.09 2.50 2.58
CA GLY A 79 13.94 1.31 2.72
C GLY A 79 14.89 1.24 1.54
N ASP A 80 16.19 1.07 1.80
CA ASP A 80 17.14 0.86 0.70
C ASP A 80 17.07 -0.60 0.22
N TRP A 81 17.46 -0.83 -1.03
CA TRP A 81 17.48 -2.15 -1.69
C TRP A 81 18.36 -3.21 -1.01
N TYR A 82 19.23 -2.80 -0.09
CA TYR A 82 20.30 -3.62 0.46
C TYR A 82 20.09 -3.96 1.93
N GLN A 83 19.34 -3.14 2.64
CA GLN A 83 18.99 -3.34 4.03
C GLN A 83 17.72 -4.16 4.08
N LYS A 84 17.85 -5.29 4.77
CA LYS A 84 16.76 -6.09 5.33
C LYS A 84 15.96 -5.29 6.37
N GLY A 85 15.52 -4.08 6.01
CA GLY A 85 14.68 -3.21 6.83
C GLY A 85 13.22 -3.55 6.59
N PRO A 86 12.35 -3.40 7.60
CA PRO A 86 10.96 -3.81 7.53
C PRO A 86 10.21 -2.96 6.49
N LEU A 87 10.00 -3.55 5.31
CA LEU A 87 9.02 -3.04 4.37
C LEU A 87 7.64 -3.29 4.98
N HIS A 88 7.04 -2.26 5.58
CA HIS A 88 5.66 -2.41 6.06
C HIS A 88 4.63 -2.38 4.94
N PHE A 89 5.04 -2.35 3.66
CA PHE A 89 4.14 -2.65 2.56
C PHE A 89 4.18 -4.14 2.25
N THR A 90 3.01 -4.75 2.27
CA THR A 90 2.80 -6.15 1.95
C THR A 90 1.88 -6.22 0.75
N TRP A 91 2.25 -7.05 -0.23
CA TRP A 91 1.46 -7.26 -1.44
C TRP A 91 1.22 -8.73 -1.68
N LEU A 92 -0.05 -9.05 -1.93
CA LEU A 92 -0.46 -10.34 -2.45
C LEU A 92 -1.11 -10.09 -3.82
N VAL A 93 -0.66 -10.85 -4.83
CA VAL A 93 -1.26 -10.86 -6.15
C VAL A 93 -1.85 -12.24 -6.38
N SER A 94 -3.12 -12.28 -6.73
CA SER A 94 -3.84 -13.52 -7.07
C SER A 94 -4.49 -13.40 -8.44
N ASP A 95 -4.66 -14.53 -9.11
CA ASP A 95 -5.43 -14.61 -10.34
C ASP A 95 -6.94 -14.50 -10.09
N ALA A 96 -7.74 -14.51 -11.16
CA ALA A 96 -9.19 -14.47 -11.08
C ALA A 96 -9.83 -15.66 -10.32
N SER A 97 -9.11 -16.78 -10.16
CA SER A 97 -9.55 -17.94 -9.37
C SER A 97 -9.25 -17.80 -7.87
N GLY A 98 -8.49 -16.77 -7.48
CA GLY A 98 -8.02 -16.57 -6.11
C GLY A 98 -6.73 -17.33 -5.79
N LYS A 99 -6.08 -17.95 -6.78
CA LYS A 99 -4.77 -18.57 -6.59
C LYS A 99 -3.72 -17.48 -6.48
N VAL A 100 -2.92 -17.51 -5.42
CA VAL A 100 -1.81 -16.58 -5.23
C VAL A 100 -0.73 -16.86 -6.27
N GLU A 101 -0.41 -15.84 -7.07
CA GLU A 101 0.63 -15.85 -8.08
C GLU A 101 1.93 -15.20 -7.56
N CYS A 102 1.79 -14.17 -6.73
CA CYS A 102 2.90 -13.51 -6.06
C CYS A 102 2.58 -13.22 -4.60
N ASP A 103 3.52 -13.57 -3.73
CA ASP A 103 3.52 -13.22 -2.32
C ASP A 103 4.75 -12.38 -2.02
N LEU A 104 4.61 -11.07 -2.16
CA LEU A 104 5.73 -10.13 -2.06
C LEU A 104 6.07 -9.79 -0.61
N ARG A 105 5.42 -10.46 0.35
CA ARG A 105 5.98 -10.52 1.70
C ARG A 105 7.31 -11.24 1.63
N ALA A 106 7.34 -12.43 1.04
CA ALA A 106 8.52 -13.30 1.02
C ALA A 106 9.73 -12.72 0.27
N ARG A 107 9.57 -11.57 -0.40
CA ARG A 107 10.61 -10.86 -1.13
C ARG A 107 10.56 -9.37 -0.78
N PRO A 108 11.46 -8.89 0.09
CA PRO A 108 11.48 -7.48 0.47
C PRO A 108 12.08 -6.58 -0.63
N GLU A 109 11.77 -6.82 -1.90
CA GLU A 109 12.18 -5.92 -2.97
C GLU A 109 11.39 -4.60 -2.82
N PRO A 110 12.06 -3.44 -2.65
CA PRO A 110 11.37 -2.19 -2.39
C PRO A 110 10.53 -1.78 -3.61
N MET A 111 9.21 -1.82 -3.44
CA MET A 111 8.24 -1.28 -4.41
C MET A 111 7.91 0.20 -4.15
N SER A 112 8.48 0.78 -3.09
CA SER A 112 8.45 2.21 -2.81
C SER A 112 9.73 2.86 -3.30
N GLY A 113 9.62 4.08 -3.84
CA GLY A 113 10.72 4.81 -4.45
C GLY A 113 12.01 4.76 -3.64
N GLY A 114 13.09 4.29 -4.30
CA GLY A 114 14.42 4.17 -3.75
C GLY A 114 14.86 5.45 -3.04
N GLY A 115 15.09 5.32 -1.74
CA GLY A 115 15.53 6.38 -0.85
C GLY A 115 15.85 5.78 0.51
N HIS A 116 16.68 6.47 1.29
CA HIS A 116 16.94 6.08 2.67
C HIS A 116 15.60 5.99 3.43
N SER A 117 15.51 5.01 4.34
CA SER A 117 14.40 4.99 5.28
C SER A 117 14.36 6.31 6.05
N ILE A 118 13.18 6.94 6.09
CA ILE A 118 12.93 8.16 6.84
C ILE A 118 11.90 7.88 7.93
N ASP A 119 12.19 8.33 9.14
CA ASP A 119 11.19 8.34 10.21
C ASP A 119 10.21 9.48 9.94
N LYS A 120 8.92 9.15 9.88
CA LYS A 120 7.82 10.09 9.70
C LYS A 120 6.98 10.19 10.97
N THR A 121 6.46 11.39 11.18
CA THR A 121 5.41 11.65 12.19
C THR A 121 4.22 12.26 11.47
N LEU A 122 3.05 11.65 11.64
CA LEU A 122 1.78 12.13 11.10
C LEU A 122 0.96 12.74 12.23
N ALA A 123 0.87 14.07 12.25
CA ALA A 123 0.09 14.80 13.25
C ALA A 123 -1.43 14.53 13.09
N PRO A 124 -2.24 14.77 14.15
CA PRO A 124 -3.71 14.72 14.04
C PRO A 124 -4.25 15.52 12.87
N GLY A 125 -5.11 14.90 12.05
CA GLY A 125 -5.70 15.51 10.84
C GLY A 125 -4.74 15.64 9.65
N GLN A 126 -3.47 15.25 9.79
CA GLN A 126 -2.52 15.28 8.69
C GLN A 126 -2.69 14.05 7.79
N ARG A 127 -2.46 14.26 6.49
CA ARG A 127 -2.43 13.22 5.46
C ARG A 127 -1.01 13.03 4.92
N ASP A 128 -0.69 11.78 4.58
CA ASP A 128 0.52 11.37 3.87
C ASP A 128 0.13 10.52 2.65
N GLU A 129 0.92 10.63 1.59
CA GLU A 129 0.70 9.88 0.34
C GLU A 129 2.03 9.32 -0.19
N GLN A 130 1.93 8.15 -0.84
CA GLN A 130 3.06 7.46 -1.44
C GLN A 130 2.62 6.76 -2.72
N TRP A 131 3.48 6.78 -3.73
CA TRP A 131 3.26 6.03 -4.97
C TRP A 131 4.12 4.77 -4.98
N LEU A 132 3.53 3.68 -5.45
CA LEU A 132 4.07 2.33 -5.44
C LEU A 132 3.94 1.71 -6.83
N ALA A 133 4.86 0.81 -7.19
CA ALA A 133 4.88 0.13 -8.49
C ALA A 133 4.90 -1.41 -8.28
N PRO A 134 3.77 -2.06 -7.93
CA PRO A 134 3.74 -3.47 -7.53
C PRO A 134 4.25 -4.48 -8.58
N GLN A 135 4.20 -4.13 -9.86
CA GLN A 135 4.74 -4.96 -10.95
C GLN A 135 6.25 -5.14 -10.89
N THR A 136 6.98 -4.29 -10.16
CA THR A 136 8.43 -4.43 -10.04
C THR A 136 8.83 -5.69 -9.25
N GLY A 137 7.97 -6.15 -8.33
CA GLY A 137 8.18 -7.37 -7.54
C GLY A 137 7.40 -8.59 -8.02
N CYS A 138 6.41 -8.44 -8.91
CA CYS A 138 5.53 -9.53 -9.34
C CYS A 138 5.43 -9.68 -10.86
N ASP A 139 6.12 -10.68 -11.39
CA ASP A 139 6.12 -11.01 -12.82
C ASP A 139 4.78 -11.50 -13.36
N ALA A 140 3.88 -12.00 -12.49
CA ALA A 140 2.54 -12.41 -12.89
C ALA A 140 1.71 -11.25 -13.47
N LEU A 141 2.01 -10.00 -13.06
CA LEU A 141 1.37 -8.80 -13.60
C LEU A 141 1.79 -8.46 -15.05
N LEU A 142 2.62 -9.29 -15.68
CA LEU A 142 2.86 -9.26 -17.13
C LEU A 142 1.89 -10.14 -17.91
N ALA A 143 1.29 -11.14 -17.26
CA ALA A 143 0.34 -12.01 -17.92
C ALA A 143 -0.95 -11.22 -18.20
N PRO A 144 -1.53 -11.30 -19.42
CA PRO A 144 -2.83 -10.70 -19.66
C PRO A 144 -3.92 -11.41 -18.86
N GLY A 145 -4.81 -10.65 -18.23
CA GLY A 145 -5.86 -11.19 -17.39
C GLY A 145 -6.30 -10.23 -16.30
N ARG A 146 -7.25 -10.69 -15.48
CA ARG A 146 -7.65 -9.98 -14.26
C ARG A 146 -6.84 -10.52 -13.09
N HIS A 147 -6.19 -9.60 -12.39
CA HIS A 147 -5.44 -9.90 -11.18
C HIS A 147 -6.06 -9.12 -10.02
N ARG A 148 -6.04 -9.75 -8.86
CA ARG A 148 -6.47 -9.15 -7.61
C ARG A 148 -5.25 -8.84 -6.77
N LEU A 149 -5.11 -7.57 -6.40
CA LEU A 149 -4.04 -7.08 -5.56
C LEU A 149 -4.60 -6.80 -4.17
N ARG A 150 -3.89 -7.27 -3.14
CA ARG A 150 -4.09 -6.86 -1.76
C ARG A 150 -2.84 -6.16 -1.27
N GLY A 151 -2.97 -4.86 -1.03
CA GLY A 151 -1.95 -4.05 -0.37
C GLY A 151 -2.24 -3.96 1.13
N VAL A 152 -1.22 -4.09 1.96
CA VAL A 152 -1.29 -3.91 3.42
C VAL A 152 -0.17 -2.97 3.83
N ARG A 153 -0.48 -2.04 4.73
CA ARG A 153 0.46 -1.12 5.35
C ARG A 153 0.25 -1.06 6.86
N ILE A 154 1.29 -1.39 7.63
CA ILE A 154 1.32 -1.14 9.08
C ILE A 154 2.16 0.12 9.36
N LEU A 155 1.70 0.96 10.29
CA LEU A 155 2.32 2.23 10.68
C LEU A 155 2.93 2.09 12.07
N ALA A 156 3.86 1.14 12.19
CA ALA A 156 4.50 0.83 13.47
C ALA A 156 5.65 1.79 13.77
N ASP A 157 5.78 2.14 15.05
CA ASP A 157 6.91 2.91 15.56
C ASP A 157 8.10 1.97 15.78
N GLU A 158 9.09 2.08 14.90
CA GLU A 158 10.30 1.25 14.92
C GLU A 158 11.29 1.62 16.03
N THR A 159 11.09 2.75 16.73
CA THR A 159 11.92 3.05 17.91
C THR A 159 11.68 2.08 19.06
N HIS A 160 10.59 1.32 19.00
CA HIS A 160 10.19 0.32 19.99
C HIS A 160 10.07 -1.09 19.38
N GLU A 161 10.72 -1.33 18.23
CA GLU A 161 10.69 -2.64 17.58
C GLU A 161 11.36 -3.71 18.47
N PRO A 162 10.69 -4.83 18.76
CA PRO A 162 11.30 -5.96 19.45
C PRO A 162 12.47 -6.56 18.65
N ASP A 163 13.56 -6.93 19.32
CA ASP A 163 14.74 -7.55 18.70
C ASP A 163 14.45 -8.82 17.88
N GLU A 164 13.34 -9.50 18.18
CA GLU A 164 12.89 -10.73 17.52
C GLU A 164 12.05 -10.50 16.26
N CYS A 165 11.68 -9.25 15.92
CA CYS A 165 10.91 -8.90 14.71
C CYS A 165 11.69 -8.96 13.39
N ARG A 166 12.86 -9.61 13.36
CA ARG A 166 13.86 -9.50 12.27
C ARG A 166 13.47 -10.13 10.92
N ALA A 167 12.24 -10.62 10.73
CA ALA A 167 11.79 -11.31 9.52
C ALA A 167 10.50 -10.73 8.89
N ILE A 168 10.58 -9.48 8.40
CA ILE A 168 10.02 -8.85 7.18
C ILE A 168 8.75 -9.44 6.49
N LEU A 169 7.80 -10.08 7.18
CA LEU A 169 6.53 -10.56 6.58
C LEU A 169 5.33 -10.03 7.35
N VAL A 170 5.04 -8.75 7.16
CA VAL A 170 4.01 -8.09 7.95
C VAL A 170 2.63 -8.74 7.71
N PRO A 171 1.99 -9.35 8.74
CA PRO A 171 0.66 -9.91 8.63
C PRO A 171 -0.38 -8.83 8.36
N ASP A 172 -1.52 -9.19 7.76
CA ASP A 172 -2.65 -8.28 7.73
C ASP A 172 -3.31 -8.25 9.12
N THR A 173 -3.00 -7.21 9.89
CA THR A 173 -3.56 -6.97 11.22
C THR A 173 -4.92 -6.25 11.17
N THR A 174 -5.44 -5.92 9.98
CA THR A 174 -6.80 -5.36 9.83
C THR A 174 -7.90 -6.41 9.94
N VAL A 175 -7.53 -7.69 9.99
CA VAL A 175 -8.43 -8.83 10.16
C VAL A 175 -8.15 -9.58 11.47
N SER A 176 -9.14 -10.31 11.97
CA SER A 176 -9.02 -11.13 13.19
C SER A 176 -9.50 -12.57 12.92
N PRO A 177 -8.66 -13.60 13.14
CA PRO A 177 -7.24 -13.50 13.52
C PRO A 177 -6.39 -12.82 12.42
N PRO A 178 -5.21 -12.25 12.77
CA PRO A 178 -4.31 -11.67 11.78
C PRO A 178 -3.95 -12.69 10.69
N ASP A 179 -3.93 -12.22 9.45
CA ASP A 179 -3.58 -13.08 8.31
C ASP A 179 -2.06 -13.06 8.11
N ASP A 180 -1.41 -14.03 8.75
CA ASP A 180 0.03 -14.28 8.65
C ASP A 180 0.39 -15.23 7.50
N ARG A 181 -0.63 -15.83 6.86
CA ARG A 181 -0.52 -16.83 5.78
C ARG A 181 0.49 -17.94 6.08
N GLY A 182 0.60 -18.34 7.34
CA GLY A 182 1.38 -19.50 7.75
C GLY A 182 2.83 -19.20 8.14
N VAL A 183 3.28 -17.94 8.12
CA VAL A 183 4.55 -17.57 8.79
C VAL A 183 4.23 -16.75 10.03
N LYS A 184 4.34 -17.44 11.16
CA LYS A 184 3.98 -16.92 12.48
C LYS A 184 5.05 -15.98 12.99
N GLU A 185 4.61 -14.80 13.38
CA GLU A 185 5.42 -13.87 14.17
C GLU A 185 5.57 -14.37 15.60
N SER A 186 6.66 -13.95 16.25
CA SER A 186 6.81 -14.14 17.68
C SER A 186 5.68 -13.41 18.44
N PRO A 187 5.30 -13.84 19.66
CA PRO A 187 4.27 -13.15 20.42
C PRO A 187 4.56 -11.67 20.67
N ALA A 188 5.82 -11.29 20.97
CA ALA A 188 6.15 -9.89 21.20
C ALA A 188 6.09 -9.08 19.90
N CYS A 189 6.53 -9.67 18.78
CA CYS A 189 6.44 -9.01 17.49
C CYS A 189 5.00 -8.80 17.05
N LEU A 190 4.17 -9.85 17.16
CA LEU A 190 2.76 -9.76 16.86
C LEU A 190 2.06 -8.73 17.76
N ALA A 191 2.38 -8.66 19.05
CA ALA A 191 1.81 -7.66 19.96
C ALA A 191 2.20 -6.22 19.56
N TRP A 192 3.45 -5.99 19.19
CA TRP A 192 3.92 -4.69 18.68
C TRP A 192 3.22 -4.30 17.38
N LEU A 193 3.16 -5.21 16.40
CA LEU A 193 2.42 -5.00 15.16
C LEU A 193 0.94 -4.79 15.43
N LEU A 194 0.35 -5.48 16.42
CA LEU A 194 -1.04 -5.34 16.80
C LEU A 194 -1.33 -4.02 17.53
N ALA A 195 -0.34 -3.33 18.08
CA ALA A 195 -0.54 -2.01 18.68
C ALA A 195 -0.56 -0.88 17.64
N ALA A 196 0.07 -1.09 16.48
CA ALA A 196 0.23 -0.09 15.43
C ALA A 196 -1.04 0.12 14.57
N PRO A 197 -1.34 1.33 14.09
CA PRO A 197 -2.37 1.51 13.08
C PRO A 197 -2.05 0.75 11.78
N ALA A 198 -3.08 0.27 11.09
CA ALA A 198 -2.90 -0.51 9.86
C ALA A 198 -3.97 -0.19 8.82
N ILE A 199 -3.61 -0.33 7.54
CA ILE A 199 -4.46 -0.12 6.38
C ILE A 199 -4.27 -1.30 5.45
N ALA A 200 -5.37 -1.86 4.96
CA ALA A 200 -5.37 -2.86 3.90
C ALA A 200 -6.35 -2.45 2.81
N SER A 201 -6.03 -2.78 1.57
CA SER A 201 -6.99 -2.64 0.46
C SER A 201 -6.88 -3.79 -0.50
N GLU A 202 -8.03 -4.26 -0.98
CA GLU A 202 -8.12 -5.23 -2.06
C GLU A 202 -8.75 -4.57 -3.28
N PHE A 203 -8.14 -4.74 -4.45
CA PHE A 203 -8.60 -4.16 -5.71
C PHE A 203 -8.20 -5.03 -6.90
N GLU A 204 -8.87 -4.85 -8.02
CA GLU A 204 -8.60 -5.58 -9.26
C GLU A 204 -7.86 -4.69 -10.27
N VAL A 205 -6.96 -5.31 -11.03
CA VAL A 205 -6.35 -4.72 -12.22
C VAL A 205 -6.58 -5.66 -13.40
N GLU A 206 -7.04 -5.11 -14.51
CA GLU A 206 -7.06 -5.82 -15.79
C GLU A 206 -5.79 -5.50 -16.57
N VAL A 207 -4.97 -6.51 -16.82
CA VAL A 207 -3.75 -6.45 -17.62
C VAL A 207 -4.09 -6.90 -19.04
N LEU A 208 -3.86 -6.03 -20.02
CA LEU A 208 -4.04 -6.30 -21.44
C LEU A 208 -2.76 -6.88 -22.05
N ARG A 209 -2.88 -7.45 -23.25
CA ARG A 209 -1.73 -7.94 -24.01
C ARG A 209 -0.74 -6.82 -24.29
N TYR A 210 0.55 -7.15 -24.21
CA TYR A 210 1.65 -6.23 -24.53
C TYR A 210 1.48 -5.66 -25.93
N GLU A 211 1.63 -4.35 -26.04
CA GLU A 211 1.71 -3.62 -27.31
C GLU A 211 2.67 -2.44 -27.10
N ALA A 212 3.78 -2.41 -27.84
CA ALA A 212 4.88 -1.47 -27.60
C ALA A 212 4.45 0.00 -27.73
N GLY A 213 3.57 0.31 -28.68
CA GLY A 213 2.96 1.64 -28.85
C GLY A 213 2.16 2.08 -27.63
N ALA A 214 1.33 1.19 -27.09
CA ALA A 214 0.51 1.47 -25.92
C ALA A 214 1.33 1.57 -24.64
N VAL A 215 2.40 0.76 -24.49
CA VAL A 215 3.35 0.92 -23.39
C VAL A 215 4.06 2.28 -23.48
N ARG A 216 4.52 2.69 -24.68
CA ARG A 216 5.09 4.04 -24.88
C ARG A 216 4.10 5.13 -24.49
N ALA A 217 2.85 5.04 -24.96
CA ALA A 217 1.81 6.01 -24.66
C ALA A 217 1.52 6.08 -23.16
N ALA A 218 1.45 4.95 -22.47
CA ALA A 218 1.27 4.89 -21.02
C ALA A 218 2.44 5.57 -20.30
N ILE A 219 3.70 5.27 -20.66
CA ILE A 219 4.88 5.92 -20.08
C ILE A 219 4.81 7.45 -20.27
N THR A 220 4.50 7.91 -21.49
CA THR A 220 4.36 9.35 -21.77
C THR A 220 3.25 9.99 -20.95
N SER A 221 2.09 9.35 -20.85
CA SER A 221 0.97 9.82 -20.04
C SER A 221 1.37 9.94 -18.56
N GLU A 222 2.04 8.93 -18.02
CA GLU A 222 2.44 8.91 -16.61
C GLU A 222 3.49 9.96 -16.26
N MET A 223 4.41 10.26 -17.19
CA MET A 223 5.40 11.33 -17.03
C MET A 223 4.79 12.73 -17.15
N ALA A 224 3.61 12.87 -17.77
CA ALA A 224 2.92 14.15 -17.91
C ALA A 224 2.08 14.52 -16.67
N VAL A 225 1.83 13.57 -15.77
CA VAL A 225 1.09 13.82 -14.52
C VAL A 225 2.03 14.48 -13.51
N ASP A 226 1.67 15.68 -13.05
CA ASP A 226 2.30 16.28 -11.87
C ASP A 226 1.86 15.50 -10.63
N GLY A 227 2.73 14.59 -10.20
CA GLY A 227 2.40 13.50 -9.30
C GLY A 227 2.65 13.75 -7.81
N GLY A 228 3.16 14.93 -7.47
CA GLY A 228 3.70 15.23 -6.14
C GLY A 228 4.99 14.46 -5.82
N GLU A 229 5.52 14.72 -4.62
CA GLU A 229 6.70 14.02 -4.10
C GLU A 229 6.41 12.51 -4.00
N GLY A 230 7.23 11.69 -4.67
CA GLY A 230 7.15 10.22 -4.61
C GLY A 230 6.68 9.53 -5.90
N ARG A 231 5.87 10.17 -6.76
CA ARG A 231 5.46 9.56 -8.05
C ARG A 231 6.67 9.31 -8.96
N MET A 232 7.57 10.29 -9.04
CA MET A 232 8.83 10.14 -9.79
C MET A 232 9.73 9.06 -9.19
N GLY A 233 9.64 8.80 -7.88
CA GLY A 233 10.31 7.69 -7.22
C GLY A 233 9.78 6.34 -7.72
N ALA A 234 8.46 6.16 -7.77
CA ALA A 234 7.82 4.96 -8.31
C ALA A 234 8.10 4.77 -9.81
N LEU A 235 8.16 5.85 -10.58
CA LEU A 235 8.55 5.81 -11.99
C LEU A 235 10.03 5.45 -12.18
N GLY A 236 10.93 5.89 -11.29
CA GLY A 236 12.32 5.44 -11.27
C GLY A 236 12.46 3.95 -11.01
N GLN A 237 11.67 3.41 -10.08
CA GLN A 237 11.58 1.98 -9.79
C GLN A 237 11.13 1.18 -11.02
N TYR A 238 10.07 1.65 -11.67
CA TYR A 238 9.60 1.08 -12.91
C TYR A 238 10.66 1.17 -14.03
N ALA A 239 11.40 2.28 -14.14
CA ALA A 239 12.48 2.44 -15.11
C ALA A 239 13.59 1.42 -14.92
N MET A 240 14.02 1.18 -13.68
CA MET A 240 15.00 0.14 -13.36
C MET A 240 14.49 -1.25 -13.75
N TRP A 241 13.27 -1.58 -13.34
CA TRP A 241 12.63 -2.84 -13.69
C TRP A 241 12.56 -3.05 -15.20
N LEU A 242 12.17 -2.01 -15.95
CA LEU A 242 12.07 -2.05 -17.41
C LEU A 242 13.47 -2.18 -18.06
N ALA A 243 14.48 -1.50 -17.55
CA ALA A 243 15.86 -1.64 -18.02
C ALA A 243 16.35 -3.09 -17.91
N PHE A 244 16.16 -3.72 -16.74
CA PHE A 244 16.51 -5.13 -16.55
C PHE A 244 15.76 -6.06 -17.51
N ARG A 245 14.47 -5.82 -17.74
CA ARG A 245 13.65 -6.59 -18.70
C ARG A 245 14.16 -6.46 -20.13
N LEU A 246 14.69 -5.29 -20.48
CA LEU A 246 15.26 -5.03 -21.80
C LEU A 246 16.71 -5.50 -21.95
N GLY A 247 17.28 -6.17 -20.94
CA GLY A 247 18.69 -6.58 -20.93
C GLY A 247 19.65 -5.39 -20.94
N ARG A 248 19.24 -4.26 -20.36
CA ARG A 248 20.01 -3.02 -20.26
C ARG A 248 20.43 -2.77 -18.82
N GLU A 249 21.61 -2.19 -18.63
CA GLU A 249 21.99 -1.73 -17.30
C GLU A 249 21.13 -0.54 -16.87
N PRO A 250 20.60 -0.52 -15.64
CA PRO A 250 19.93 0.65 -15.10
C PRO A 250 20.92 1.80 -14.92
N GLU A 251 20.49 3.01 -15.24
CA GLU A 251 21.29 4.21 -15.04
C GLU A 251 21.06 4.80 -13.65
N TRP A 252 21.91 4.42 -12.71
CA TRP A 252 21.84 4.91 -11.34
C TRP A 252 22.05 6.43 -11.27
N GLY A 253 21.14 7.13 -10.58
CA GLY A 253 21.20 8.59 -10.43
C GLY A 253 20.75 9.39 -11.65
N ALA A 254 20.37 8.73 -12.75
CA ALA A 254 19.76 9.42 -13.88
C ALA A 254 18.38 9.96 -13.50
N ASN A 255 17.97 11.07 -14.13
CA ASN A 255 16.60 11.55 -14.02
C ASN A 255 15.64 10.45 -14.54
N PRO A 256 14.66 9.98 -13.74
CA PRO A 256 13.78 8.89 -14.13
C PRO A 256 13.02 9.15 -15.43
N ALA A 257 12.61 10.40 -15.70
CA ALA A 257 11.90 10.73 -16.94
C ALA A 257 12.80 10.54 -18.16
N THR A 258 14.05 11.03 -18.10
CA THR A 258 15.03 10.85 -19.19
C THR A 258 15.37 9.38 -19.43
N GLN A 259 15.48 8.58 -18.36
CA GLN A 259 15.69 7.14 -18.50
C GLN A 259 14.49 6.45 -19.14
N LEU A 260 13.27 6.73 -18.66
CA LEU A 260 12.04 6.16 -19.21
C LEU A 260 11.82 6.52 -20.68
N GLN A 261 12.09 7.76 -21.08
CA GLN A 261 12.00 8.16 -22.49
C GLN A 261 12.92 7.30 -23.39
N ARG A 262 14.16 7.04 -22.95
CA ARG A 262 15.10 6.18 -23.71
C ARG A 262 14.66 4.72 -23.72
N LEU A 263 14.20 4.18 -22.59
CA LEU A 263 13.70 2.81 -22.52
C LEU A 263 12.44 2.63 -23.38
N ALA A 264 11.52 3.59 -23.36
CA ALA A 264 10.32 3.61 -24.17
C ALA A 264 10.63 3.63 -25.68
N ALA A 265 11.63 4.43 -26.10
CA ALA A 265 12.11 4.43 -27.48
C ALA A 265 12.72 3.09 -27.91
N ALA A 266 13.26 2.33 -26.96
CA ALA A 266 13.91 1.04 -27.17
C ALA A 266 12.97 -0.18 -27.02
N LEU A 267 11.67 0.04 -26.82
CA LEU A 267 10.72 -1.07 -26.59
C LEU A 267 10.64 -2.02 -27.80
N PRO A 268 10.81 -3.33 -27.59
CA PRO A 268 10.74 -4.35 -28.64
C PRO A 268 9.30 -4.66 -29.05
N ALA A 269 9.11 -5.45 -30.11
CA ALA A 269 7.80 -5.95 -30.53
C ALA A 269 7.16 -6.92 -29.52
N ALA A 270 7.97 -7.55 -28.65
CA ALA A 270 7.52 -8.39 -27.55
C ALA A 270 8.43 -8.16 -26.33
N LEU A 271 7.83 -7.99 -25.15
CA LEU A 271 8.60 -7.83 -23.91
C LEU A 271 9.23 -9.18 -23.49
N PRO A 272 10.54 -9.24 -23.20
CA PRO A 272 11.17 -10.48 -22.76
C PRO A 272 10.56 -11.02 -21.45
N ALA A 273 10.31 -12.33 -21.43
CA ALA A 273 10.22 -13.06 -20.17
C ALA A 273 11.59 -13.05 -19.48
N ARG A 274 11.60 -13.01 -18.14
CA ARG A 274 12.84 -13.11 -17.35
C ARG A 274 13.28 -14.57 -17.28
#